data_AF-A0A349EMP9-F1
#
_entry.id   AF-A0A349EMP9-F1
#
_cell.length_a   1.000
_cell.length_b   1.000
_cell.length_c   1.000
_cell.angle_alpha   90.00
_cell.angle_beta   90.00
_cell.angle_gamma   90.00
#
_symmetry.space_group_name_H-M   'P 1'
#
loop_
_entity.id
_entity.type
_entity.pdbx_description
1 polymer ?
#
loop_
_entity_poly.entity_id
_entity_poly.type
_entity_poly.pdbx_seq_one_letter_code
_entity_poly.pdbx_strand_id
1 'polypeptide(L)'
;MRLAKGDLEKASALLWSIKEAVVKALGCAFHLVDPRQITVSPSAGVVVGENGEYTFHVGLSGKALARFPIAVGRSFWVRSLPQSKMWLSIALLDRRPAGCE
;
A
#
# COMPACT_ATOMS: atom_id res chain seq x y z
N MET A 1 -9.00 3.04 -15.39
CA MET A 1 -7.92 2.07 -15.68
C MET A 1 -8.32 0.71 -15.11
N ARG A 2 -8.05 -0.40 -15.81
CA ARG A 2 -8.29 -1.77 -15.29
C ARG A 2 -6.98 -2.30 -14.69
N LEU A 3 -6.93 -2.48 -13.35
CA LEU A 3 -5.79 -3.10 -12.66
C LEU A 3 -5.53 -4.51 -13.22
N ALA A 4 -4.26 -4.90 -13.32
CA ALA A 4 -3.87 -6.22 -13.82
C ALA A 4 -4.57 -6.59 -15.17
N LYS A 5 -4.72 -5.61 -16.08
CA LYS A 5 -5.43 -5.76 -17.37
C LYS A 5 -6.90 -6.18 -17.25
N GLY A 6 -7.52 -6.02 -16.08
CA GLY A 6 -8.91 -6.38 -15.81
C GLY A 6 -9.12 -7.81 -15.30
N ASP A 7 -8.04 -8.54 -15.03
CA ASP A 7 -8.08 -9.85 -14.38
C ASP A 7 -8.41 -9.67 -12.88
N LEU A 8 -9.60 -10.11 -12.48
CA LEU A 8 -10.12 -9.92 -11.12
C LEU A 8 -9.28 -10.66 -10.07
N GLU A 9 -8.80 -11.86 -10.38
CA GLU A 9 -7.99 -12.66 -9.45
C GLU A 9 -6.64 -11.98 -9.23
N LYS A 10 -5.97 -11.59 -10.33
CA LYS A 10 -4.69 -10.87 -10.24
C LYS A 10 -4.85 -9.51 -9.57
N ALA A 11 -5.94 -8.79 -9.82
CA ALA A 11 -6.22 -7.51 -9.17
C ALA A 11 -6.48 -7.69 -7.67
N SER A 12 -7.19 -8.74 -7.28
CA SER A 12 -7.47 -9.06 -5.87
C SER A 12 -6.18 -9.44 -5.14
N ALA A 13 -5.34 -10.28 -5.75
CA ALA A 13 -4.04 -10.65 -5.21
C ALA A 13 -3.11 -9.44 -5.05
N LEU A 14 -3.12 -8.51 -6.01
CA LEU A 14 -2.37 -7.25 -5.94
C LEU A 14 -2.84 -6.38 -4.76
N LEU A 15 -4.15 -6.15 -4.65
CA LEU A 15 -4.73 -5.36 -3.55
C LEU A 15 -4.44 -5.98 -2.18
N TRP A 16 -4.49 -7.31 -2.08
CA TRP A 16 -4.13 -8.02 -0.86
C TRP A 16 -2.66 -7.84 -0.51
N SER A 17 -1.75 -8.04 -1.47
CA SER A 17 -0.30 -7.86 -1.31
C SER A 17 0.05 -6.44 -0.85
N ILE A 18 -0.61 -5.42 -1.39
CA ILE A 18 -0.45 -4.01 -0.97
C ILE A 18 -0.84 -3.83 0.50
N LYS A 19 -2.01 -4.33 0.91
CA LYS A 19 -2.51 -4.19 2.29
C LYS A 19 -1.60 -4.89 3.29
N GLU A 20 -1.10 -6.08 2.95
CA GLU A 20 -0.10 -6.83 3.71
C GLU A 20 1.21 -6.05 3.88
N ALA A 21 1.71 -5.44 2.79
CA ALA A 21 2.94 -4.63 2.86
C ALA A 21 2.76 -3.41 3.78
N VAL A 22 1.59 -2.78 3.75
CA VAL A 22 1.28 -1.59 4.57
C VAL A 22 1.28 -1.93 6.06
N VAL A 23 0.58 -2.99 6.48
CA VAL A 23 0.56 -3.36 7.89
C VAL A 23 1.94 -3.79 8.38
N LYS A 24 2.73 -4.45 7.54
CA LYS A 24 4.14 -4.77 7.85
C LYS A 24 4.99 -3.51 8.04
N ALA A 25 4.84 -2.49 7.19
CA ALA A 25 5.53 -1.21 7.34
C ALA A 25 5.11 -0.44 8.60
N LEU A 26 3.86 -0.62 9.05
CA LEU A 26 3.35 -0.11 10.33
C LEU A 26 3.86 -0.90 11.55
N GLY A 27 4.54 -2.04 11.35
CA GLY A 27 5.00 -2.92 12.41
C GLY A 27 3.87 -3.75 13.04
N CYS A 28 2.79 -4.01 12.31
CA CYS A 28 1.64 -4.77 12.78
C CYS A 28 1.09 -5.77 11.74
N ALA A 29 -0.04 -6.40 12.07
CA ALA A 29 -0.82 -7.22 11.15
C ALA A 29 -2.32 -6.91 11.26
N PHE A 30 -3.17 -7.65 10.55
CA PHE A 30 -4.60 -7.33 10.43
C PHE A 30 -5.43 -7.46 11.71
N HIS A 31 -4.88 -8.01 12.79
CA HIS A 31 -5.51 -7.95 14.10
C HIS A 31 -5.57 -6.51 14.68
N LEU A 32 -4.70 -5.60 14.22
CA LEU A 32 -4.68 -4.20 14.64
C LEU A 32 -5.22 -3.22 13.60
N VAL A 33 -5.18 -3.59 12.32
CA VAL A 33 -5.66 -2.75 11.20
C VAL A 33 -6.58 -3.59 10.34
N ASP A 34 -7.87 -3.26 10.31
CA ASP A 34 -8.81 -3.92 9.41
C ASP A 34 -8.40 -3.64 7.95
N PRO A 35 -8.31 -4.65 7.08
CA PRO A 35 -8.02 -4.44 5.66
C PRO A 35 -8.90 -3.37 4.99
N ARG A 36 -10.17 -3.18 5.41
CA ARG A 36 -11.08 -2.16 4.88
C ARG A 36 -10.71 -0.73 5.29
N GLN A 37 -9.91 -0.58 6.34
CA GLN A 37 -9.39 0.71 6.80
C GLN A 37 -8.14 1.17 6.02
N ILE A 38 -7.67 0.37 5.07
CA ILE A 38 -6.56 0.70 4.17
C ILE A 38 -7.13 1.06 2.80
N THR A 39 -7.06 2.34 2.43
CA THR A 39 -7.51 2.84 1.13
C THR A 39 -6.34 2.83 0.15
N VAL A 40 -6.53 2.19 -1.00
CA VAL A 40 -5.52 2.11 -2.06
C VAL A 40 -6.02 2.96 -3.22
N SER A 41 -5.38 4.11 -3.42
CA SER A 41 -5.70 5.02 -4.52
C SER A 41 -4.72 4.77 -5.66
N PRO A 42 -5.20 4.42 -6.86
CA PRO A 42 -4.34 4.44 -8.04
C PRO A 42 -3.89 5.89 -8.26
N SER A 43 -2.58 6.12 -8.35
CA SER A 43 -2.05 7.44 -8.70
C SER A 43 -2.69 7.90 -10.02
N ALA A 44 -3.01 9.18 -10.15
CA ALA A 44 -3.48 9.79 -11.40
C ALA A 44 -2.45 9.68 -12.54
N GLY A 45 -1.22 9.26 -12.24
CA GLY A 45 -0.29 8.67 -13.19
C GLY A 45 0.19 7.35 -12.61
N VAL A 46 -0.57 6.26 -12.82
CA VAL A 46 0.04 4.93 -12.77
C VAL A 46 1.08 4.94 -13.88
N VAL A 47 2.33 5.24 -13.51
CA VAL A 47 3.48 4.95 -14.35
C VAL A 47 3.52 3.44 -14.40
N VAL A 48 2.83 2.88 -15.40
CA VAL A 48 3.13 1.52 -15.85
C VAL A 48 4.56 1.63 -16.34
N GLY A 49 5.52 1.37 -15.44
CA GLY A 49 6.89 1.17 -15.88
C GLY A 49 6.87 0.11 -16.97
N GLU A 50 7.82 0.12 -17.89
CA GLU A 50 7.85 -0.76 -19.06
C GLU A 50 7.60 -2.26 -18.73
N ASN A 51 7.81 -2.65 -17.46
CA ASN A 51 7.65 -4.00 -16.93
C ASN A 51 6.31 -4.30 -16.23
N GLY A 52 5.31 -3.42 -16.29
CA GLY A 52 4.00 -3.64 -15.64
C GLY A 52 3.99 -3.32 -14.14
N GLU A 53 4.88 -2.43 -13.70
CA GLU A 53 4.97 -1.97 -12.31
C GLU A 53 3.84 -0.99 -11.97
N TYR A 54 3.42 -0.99 -10.71
CA TYR A 54 2.42 -0.06 -10.20
C TYR A 54 2.94 0.67 -8.98
N THR A 55 2.67 1.97 -8.90
CA THR A 55 2.87 2.75 -7.67
C THR A 55 1.53 3.26 -7.16
N PHE A 56 1.23 2.96 -5.90
CA PHE A 56 -0.01 3.32 -5.24
C PHE A 56 0.23 4.30 -4.12
N HIS A 57 -0.66 5.29 -4.02
CA HIS A 57 -0.79 6.07 -2.81
C HIS A 57 -1.75 5.32 -1.87
N VAL A 58 -1.35 5.13 -0.63
CA VAL A 58 -2.14 4.42 0.37
C VAL A 58 -2.46 5.34 1.54
N GLY A 59 -3.72 5.30 1.97
CA GLY A 59 -4.22 6.00 3.15
C GLY A 59 -4.73 5.03 4.21
N LEU A 60 -4.77 5.51 5.46
CA LEU A 60 -5.47 4.86 6.56
C LEU A 60 -6.75 5.63 6.88
N SER A 61 -7.78 4.92 7.31
CA SER A 61 -9.06 5.50 7.72
C SER A 61 -9.56 4.89 9.03
N GLY A 62 -10.57 5.53 9.64
CA GLY A 62 -11.23 5.03 10.84
C GLY A 62 -10.26 4.79 12.01
N LYS A 63 -10.36 3.62 12.64
CA LYS A 63 -9.59 3.27 13.85
C LYS A 63 -8.10 3.10 13.58
N ALA A 64 -7.72 2.68 12.38
CA ALA A 64 -6.32 2.55 11.99
C ALA A 64 -5.59 3.90 12.02
N LEU A 65 -6.24 4.97 11.53
CA LEU A 65 -5.65 6.30 11.54
C LEU A 65 -5.41 6.81 12.97
N ALA A 66 -6.36 6.58 13.88
CA ALA A 66 -6.22 6.97 15.30
C ALA A 66 -5.12 6.17 16.02
N ARG A 67 -4.93 4.89 15.67
CA ARG A 67 -3.95 4.00 16.29
C ARG A 67 -2.53 4.24 15.80
N PHE A 68 -2.37 4.74 14.58
CA PHE A 68 -1.07 5.04 13.99
C PHE A 68 -0.96 6.55 13.67
N PRO A 69 -0.77 7.43 14.68
CA PRO A 69 -0.58 8.86 14.45
C PRO A 69 0.58 9.17 13.51
N ILE A 70 1.58 8.28 13.43
CA ILE A 70 2.70 8.38 12.48
C ILE A 70 2.25 8.37 11.01
N ALA A 71 1.04 7.88 10.73
CA ALA A 71 0.40 7.89 9.41
C ALA A 71 -0.37 9.18 9.12
N VAL A 72 -0.68 9.99 10.14
CA VAL A 72 -1.48 11.21 9.99
C VAL A 72 -0.66 12.25 9.22
N GLY A 73 -1.18 12.70 8.08
CA GLY A 73 -0.50 13.65 7.21
C GLY A 73 0.72 13.09 6.47
N ARG A 74 0.95 11.77 6.52
CA ARG A 74 2.03 11.11 5.77
C ARG A 74 1.47 10.25 4.64
N SER A 75 2.15 10.30 3.50
CA SER A 75 1.84 9.48 2.34
C SER A 75 2.51 8.11 2.47
N PHE A 76 1.73 7.03 2.44
CA PHE A 76 2.29 5.70 2.19
C PHE A 76 2.39 5.51 0.68
N TRP A 77 3.60 5.24 0.22
CA TRP A 77 3.82 4.85 -1.18
C TRP A 77 4.06 3.36 -1.22
N VAL A 78 3.31 2.65 -2.05
CA VAL A 78 3.51 1.22 -2.26
C VAL A 78 3.88 0.97 -3.70
N ARG A 79 5.09 0.48 -3.93
CA ARG A 79 5.53 0.00 -5.25
C ARG A 79 5.22 -1.49 -5.36
N SER A 80 4.55 -1.89 -6.43
CA SER A 80 4.13 -3.27 -6.69
C SER A 80 4.67 -3.75 -8.03
N LEU A 81 5.25 -4.95 -8.02
CA LEU A 81 5.94 -5.56 -9.14
C LEU A 81 5.33 -6.94 -9.43
N PRO A 82 4.95 -7.24 -10.68
CA PRO A 82 4.58 -8.59 -11.06
C PRO A 82 5.85 -9.47 -11.07
N GLN A 83 5.82 -10.61 -10.37
CA GLN A 83 6.88 -11.62 -10.42
C GLN A 83 6.29 -12.97 -10.80
N SER A 84 6.52 -13.44 -12.03
CA SER A 84 6.06 -14.74 -12.56
C SER A 84 4.61 -15.12 -12.19
N LYS A 85 4.36 -15.68 -11.00
CA LYS A 85 3.06 -16.11 -10.46
C LYS A 85 2.60 -15.35 -9.20
N MET A 86 3.26 -14.26 -8.81
CA MET A 86 2.98 -13.53 -7.56
C MET A 86 3.17 -12.01 -7.70
N TRP A 87 2.72 -11.28 -6.68
CA TRP A 87 2.90 -9.83 -6.55
C TRP A 87 3.85 -9.50 -5.41
N LEU A 88 4.94 -8.82 -5.72
CA LEU A 88 5.81 -8.21 -4.72
C LEU A 88 5.36 -6.78 -4.47
N SER A 89 4.92 -6.46 -3.25
CA SER A 89 4.55 -5.09 -2.84
C SER A 89 5.50 -4.59 -1.76
N ILE A 90 6.06 -3.41 -1.96
CA ILE A 90 7.02 -2.77 -1.06
C ILE A 90 6.40 -1.45 -0.58
N ALA A 91 6.09 -1.37 0.70
CA ALA A 91 5.55 -0.16 1.32
C ALA A 91 6.67 0.71 1.89
N LEU A 92 6.69 1.97 1.46
CA LEU A 92 7.60 3.00 1.94
C LEU A 92 6.81 3.95 2.84
N LEU A 93 7.16 3.95 4.12
CA LEU A 93 6.70 4.93 5.09
C LEU A 93 7.79 5.97 5.26
N ASP A 94 7.55 7.18 4.76
CA ASP A 94 8.49 8.27 4.93
C ASP A 94 8.56 8.68 6.41
N ARG A 95 9.64 8.27 7.08
CA ARG A 95 9.89 8.61 8.48
C ARG A 95 10.76 9.87 8.50
N ARG A 96 10.20 11.03 8.87
CA ARG A 96 11.06 12.08 9.41
C ARG A 96 11.79 11.47 10.63
N PRO A 97 13.12 11.61 10.73
CA PRO A 97 13.84 11.27 11.95
C PRO A 97 13.11 11.95 13.11
N ALA A 98 12.83 11.21 14.18
CA ALA A 98 12.48 11.86 15.43
C ALA A 98 13.67 12.78 15.74
N GLY A 99 13.44 14.10 15.77
CA GLY A 99 14.42 15.00 16.33
C GLY A 99 14.74 14.48 17.73
N CYS A 100 16.01 14.15 17.98
CA CYS A 100 16.47 14.04 19.34
C CYS A 100 16.34 15.44 19.93
N GLU A 101 15.37 15.64 20.82
CA GLU A 101 15.44 16.70 21.82
C GLU A 101 16.36 16.24 22.95
#